data_AF-A0A0P9HA64-F1
#
_entry.id   AF-A0A0P9HA64-F1
#
_cell.length_a   1.000
_cell.length_b   1.000
_cell.length_c   1.000
_cell.angle_alpha   90.00
_cell.angle_beta   90.00
_cell.angle_gamma   90.00
#
_symmetry.space_group_name_H-M   'P 1'
#
loop_
_entity.id
_entity.type
_entity.pdbx_description
1 polymer ?
#
loop_
_entity_poly.entity_id
_entity_poly.type
_entity_poly.pdbx_seq_one_letter_code
_entity_poly.pdbx_strand_id
1 'polypeptide(L)'
;MSGKQPKSKFRRKVSYVWNGESIRALREHMNLTQREMAEELEVRQQTISEWETNMHTPHRSTQKTLSMIAERVDFKYQANAVGEPPTPAEGD
;
A
#
# COMPACT_ATOMS: atom_id res chain seq x y z
N MET A 1 20.09 -38.72 2.80
CA MET A 1 19.51 -37.77 1.81
C MET A 1 18.04 -37.63 2.14
N SER A 2 17.69 -36.73 3.07
CA SER A 2 16.34 -36.71 3.66
C SER A 2 15.78 -35.31 3.73
N GLY A 3 14.52 -35.16 3.30
CA GLY A 3 13.68 -34.01 3.63
C GLY A 3 13.40 -33.05 2.49
N LYS A 4 12.68 -33.51 1.46
CA LYS A 4 11.93 -32.64 0.54
C LYS A 4 11.00 -31.74 1.36
N GLN A 5 11.28 -30.43 1.43
CA GLN A 5 10.41 -29.46 2.10
C GLN A 5 9.05 -29.40 1.39
N PRO A 6 7.92 -29.45 2.13
CA PRO A 6 6.60 -29.32 1.54
C PRO A 6 6.37 -27.88 1.04
N LYS A 7 6.29 -27.73 -0.28
CA LYS A 7 5.84 -26.53 -0.98
C LYS A 7 4.31 -26.47 -0.93
N SER A 8 3.75 -25.73 0.02
CA SER A 8 2.47 -25.04 -0.15
C SER A 8 2.21 -24.19 1.09
N LYS A 9 2.41 -22.89 0.96
CA LYS A 9 1.62 -21.93 1.72
C LYS A 9 1.04 -21.02 0.65
N PHE A 10 -0.16 -21.32 0.19
CA PHE A 10 -1.04 -20.27 -0.34
C PHE A 10 -1.15 -19.23 0.78
N ARG A 11 -0.21 -18.27 0.80
CA ARG A 11 -0.36 -17.03 1.57
C ARG A 11 -1.72 -16.51 1.13
N ARG A 12 -2.67 -16.36 2.06
CA ARG A 12 -3.93 -15.68 1.76
C ARG A 12 -3.54 -14.40 1.02
N LYS A 13 -3.85 -14.31 -0.27
CA LYS A 13 -3.65 -13.07 -1.03
C LYS A 13 -4.55 -12.07 -0.33
N VAL A 14 -3.95 -11.18 0.45
CA VAL A 14 -4.68 -10.06 1.04
C VAL A 14 -5.18 -9.25 -0.13
N SER A 15 -6.50 -9.23 -0.33
CA SER A 15 -7.12 -8.42 -1.37
C SER A 15 -7.12 -6.98 -0.90
N TYR A 16 -6.09 -6.23 -1.28
CA TYR A 16 -6.03 -4.79 -1.01
C TYR A 16 -7.04 -4.05 -1.89
N VAL A 17 -7.86 -3.20 -1.26
CA VAL A 17 -8.68 -2.21 -1.95
C VAL A 17 -7.90 -0.91 -1.95
N TRP A 18 -7.36 -0.52 -3.10
CA TRP A 18 -6.55 0.69 -3.25
C TRP A 18 -7.44 1.91 -3.49
N ASN A 19 -7.94 2.51 -2.42
CA ASN A 19 -8.57 3.84 -2.39
C ASN A 19 -7.58 4.92 -1.89
N GLY A 20 -7.96 6.19 -1.94
CA GLY A 20 -7.09 7.28 -1.51
C GLY A 20 -6.58 7.15 -0.07
N GLU A 21 -7.43 6.64 0.82
CA GLU A 21 -7.09 6.42 2.23
C GLU A 21 -6.04 5.31 2.40
N SER A 22 -6.19 4.18 1.71
CA SER A 22 -5.23 3.07 1.76
C SER A 22 -3.87 3.44 1.17
N ILE A 23 -3.85 4.27 0.11
CA ILE A 23 -2.63 4.75 -0.53
C ILE A 23 -1.90 5.69 0.42
N ARG A 24 -2.64 6.62 1.03
CA ARG A 24 -2.11 7.51 2.06
C ARG A 24 -1.57 6.71 3.25
N ALA A 25 -2.32 5.72 3.73
CA ALA A 25 -1.90 4.89 4.86
C ALA A 25 -0.63 4.07 4.52
N LEU A 26 -0.51 3.55 3.30
CA LEU A 26 0.72 2.89 2.85
C LEU A 26 1.90 3.87 2.83
N ARG A 27 1.66 5.09 2.31
CA ARG A 27 2.68 6.15 2.28
C ARG A 27 3.18 6.50 3.67
N GLU A 28 2.25 6.74 4.60
CA GLU A 28 2.53 7.10 5.99
C GLU A 28 3.22 5.95 6.72
N HIS A 29 2.82 4.70 6.45
CA HIS A 29 3.49 3.51 7.01
C HIS A 29 4.95 3.38 6.58
N MET A 30 5.26 3.76 5.34
CA MET A 30 6.63 3.80 4.81
C MET A 30 7.37 5.09 5.18
N ASN A 31 6.71 6.01 5.88
CA ASN A 31 7.20 7.34 6.23
C ASN A 31 7.65 8.18 5.01
N LEU A 32 7.05 7.94 3.84
CA LEU A 32 7.43 8.60 2.58
C LEU A 32 6.67 9.90 2.34
N THR A 33 7.28 10.82 1.60
CA THR A 33 6.56 11.95 1.00
C THR A 33 5.78 11.50 -0.24
N GLN A 34 4.81 12.32 -0.68
CA GLN A 34 4.05 12.03 -1.91
C GLN A 34 4.96 11.93 -3.15
N ARG A 35 6.09 12.65 -3.15
CA ARG A 35 7.09 12.59 -4.23
C ARG A 35 7.83 11.26 -4.20
N GLU A 36 8.33 10.83 -3.05
CA GLU A 36 9.07 9.56 -2.95
C GLU A 36 8.18 8.36 -3.27
N MET A 37 6.91 8.39 -2.84
CA MET A 37 5.96 7.35 -3.23
C MET A 37 5.66 7.38 -4.74
N ALA A 38 5.66 8.54 -5.37
CA ALA A 38 5.52 8.65 -6.81
C ALA A 38 6.74 8.09 -7.54
N GLU A 39 7.95 8.31 -7.03
CA GLU A 39 9.19 7.73 -7.56
C GLU A 39 9.18 6.21 -7.45
N GLU A 40 8.76 5.65 -6.31
CA GLU A 40 8.64 4.20 -6.09
C GLU A 40 7.57 3.55 -7.00
N LEU A 41 6.52 4.29 -7.33
CA LEU A 41 5.45 3.83 -8.22
C LEU A 41 5.68 4.21 -9.70
N GLU A 42 6.79 4.90 -10.00
CA GLU A 42 7.14 5.42 -11.33
C GLU A 42 6.00 6.28 -11.96
N VAL A 43 5.34 7.08 -11.13
CA VAL A 43 4.28 8.02 -11.52
C VAL A 43 4.62 9.45 -11.14
N ARG A 44 3.75 10.40 -11.49
CA ARG A 44 3.92 11.80 -11.07
C ARG A 44 3.39 12.01 -9.66
N GLN A 45 4.01 12.92 -8.90
CA GLN A 45 3.52 13.29 -7.56
C GLN A 45 2.07 13.78 -7.58
N GLN A 46 1.66 14.50 -8.63
CA GLN A 46 0.27 14.93 -8.81
C GLN A 46 -0.71 13.74 -8.86
N THR A 47 -0.30 12.64 -9.50
CA THR A 47 -1.10 11.41 -9.57
C THR A 47 -1.31 10.79 -8.20
N ILE A 48 -0.29 10.82 -7.32
CA ILE A 48 -0.44 10.37 -5.93
C ILE A 48 -1.44 11.26 -5.19
N SER A 49 -1.34 12.58 -5.36
CA SER A 49 -2.29 13.52 -4.75
C SER A 49 -3.73 13.29 -5.23
N GLU A 50 -3.94 13.10 -6.53
CA GLU A 50 -5.25 12.76 -7.11
C GLU A 50 -5.80 11.44 -6.57
N TRP A 51 -4.93 10.47 -6.30
CA TRP A 51 -5.36 9.21 -5.69
C TRP A 51 -5.72 9.39 -4.22
N GLU A 52 -4.86 10.04 -3.42
CA GLU A 52 -5.09 10.28 -1.98
C GLU A 52 -6.37 11.10 -1.72
N THR A 53 -6.72 11.99 -2.64
CA THR A 53 -7.95 12.80 -2.59
C THR A 53 -9.19 12.10 -3.15
N ASN A 54 -9.07 10.84 -3.59
CA ASN A 54 -10.11 10.09 -4.31
C ASN A 54 -10.62 10.77 -5.59
N MET A 55 -9.85 11.72 -6.15
CA MET A 55 -10.16 12.36 -7.43
C MET A 55 -9.97 11.38 -8.59
N HIS A 56 -9.01 10.46 -8.47
CA HIS A 56 -8.75 9.42 -9.45
C HIS A 56 -8.42 8.09 -8.75
N THR A 57 -8.75 6.95 -9.36
CA THR A 57 -8.37 5.63 -8.85
C THR A 57 -7.16 5.07 -9.61
N PRO A 58 -6.16 4.48 -8.95
CA PRO A 58 -5.03 3.88 -9.65
C PRO A 58 -5.49 2.80 -10.64
N HIS A 59 -4.83 2.72 -11.79
CA HIS A 59 -5.12 1.68 -12.77
C HIS A 59 -4.77 0.29 -12.21
N ARG A 60 -5.34 -0.78 -12.78
CA ARG A 60 -5.07 -2.17 -12.37
C ARG A 60 -3.58 -2.50 -12.28
N SER A 61 -2.78 -1.95 -13.20
CA SER A 61 -1.32 -2.12 -13.21
C SER A 61 -0.68 -1.54 -11.94
N THR A 62 -1.04 -0.31 -11.57
CA THR A 62 -0.50 0.34 -10.37
C THR A 62 -1.01 -0.30 -9.08
N GLN A 63 -2.27 -0.73 -9.05
CA GLN A 63 -2.83 -1.51 -7.92
C GLN A 63 -1.99 -2.76 -7.63
N LYS A 64 -1.47 -3.41 -8.68
CA LYS A 64 -0.57 -4.56 -8.54
C LYS A 64 0.76 -4.14 -7.92
N THR A 65 1.36 -3.03 -8.36
CA THR A 65 2.60 -2.49 -7.79
C THR A 65 2.43 -2.10 -6.32
N LEU A 66 1.35 -1.40 -5.99
CA LEU A 66 0.98 -1.06 -4.61
C LEU A 66 0.86 -2.33 -3.74
N SER A 67 0.22 -3.38 -4.26
CA SER A 67 0.11 -4.66 -3.56
C SER A 67 1.48 -5.31 -3.31
N MET A 68 2.38 -5.26 -4.31
CA MET A 68 3.74 -5.79 -4.15
C MET A 68 4.54 -5.01 -3.12
N ILE A 69 4.44 -3.67 -3.11
CA ILE A 69 5.10 -2.81 -2.12
C ILE A 69 4.54 -3.10 -0.73
N ALA A 70 3.21 -3.15 -0.59
CA ALA A 70 2.53 -3.47 0.67
C ALA A 70 2.98 -4.83 1.24
N GLU A 71 3.07 -5.86 0.40
CA GLU A 71 3.61 -7.17 0.82
C GLU A 71 5.09 -7.10 1.21
N ARG A 72 5.89 -6.23 0.58
CA ARG A 72 7.31 -6.06 0.88
C ARG A 72 7.54 -5.40 2.23
N VAL A 73 6.67 -4.46 2.62
CA VAL A 73 6.74 -3.75 3.91
C VAL A 73 5.86 -4.38 4.99
N ASP A 74 5.27 -5.57 4.74
CA ASP A 74 4.32 -6.26 5.62
C ASP A 74 3.12 -5.38 6.04
N PHE A 75 2.68 -4.48 5.17
CA PHE A 75 1.56 -3.56 5.40
C PHE A 75 0.24 -4.32 5.44
N LYS A 76 -0.43 -4.31 6.59
CA LYS A 76 -1.71 -5.02 6.82
C LYS A 76 -2.86 -4.02 6.87
N TYR A 77 -3.30 -3.55 5.71
CA TYR A 77 -4.49 -2.70 5.62
C TYR A 77 -5.74 -3.55 5.36
N GLN A 78 -6.56 -3.70 6.39
CA GLN A 78 -7.96 -4.07 6.24
C GLN A 78 -8.74 -2.77 6.17
N ALA A 79 -9.23 -2.42 4.98
CA ALA A 79 -10.23 -1.36 4.83
C ALA A 79 -11.55 -1.83 5.47
N ASN A 80 -11.57 -2.02 6.78
CA ASN A 80 -12.81 -2.03 7.53
C ASN A 80 -13.25 -0.57 7.59
N ALA A 81 -14.38 -0.30 6.96
CA ALA A 81 -14.98 1.02 6.84
C ALA A 81 -15.36 1.60 8.23
N VAL A 82 -14.40 2.03 9.05
CA VAL A 82 -14.62 2.92 10.20
C VAL A 82 -13.33 3.72 10.48
N GLY A 83 -13.25 4.92 9.93
CA GLY A 83 -13.35 6.14 10.73
C GLY A 83 -12.22 6.60 11.65
N GLU A 84 -11.06 5.95 11.75
CA GLU A 84 -9.92 6.56 12.47
C GLU A 84 -8.59 6.43 11.71
N PRO A 85 -7.98 7.55 11.25
CA PRO A 85 -6.63 7.52 10.74
C PRO A 85 -5.67 7.18 11.89
N PRO A 86 -4.59 6.41 11.66
CA PRO A 86 -3.52 6.29 12.64
C PRO A 86 -2.94 7.70 12.81
N THR A 87 -3.15 8.29 13.99
CA THR A 87 -2.49 9.51 14.41
C THR A 87 -1.00 9.38 14.10
N PRO A 88 -0.41 10.26 13.25
CA PRO A 88 1.03 10.30 13.11
C PRO A 88 1.57 10.62 14.49
N ALA A 89 2.32 9.68 15.06
CA ALA A 89 3.03 9.92 16.30
C ALA A 89 3.89 11.17 16.11
N GLU A 90 3.68 12.13 17.01
CA GLU A 90 4.48 13.33 17.21
C GLU A 90 5.97 13.02 17.17
N GLY A 91 6.73 13.92 16.55
CA GLY A 91 8.20 13.90 16.53
C GLY A 91 8.74 15.32 16.41
N ASP A 92 8.84 15.97 17.59
CA ASP A 92 9.59 17.19 18.01
C ASP A 92 9.51 18.47 17.16
#